data_AF-I0GZC3-F1
#
_entry.id   AF-I0GZC3-F1
#
_cell.length_a   1.000
_cell.length_b   1.000
_cell.length_c   1.000
_cell.angle_alpha   90.00
_cell.angle_beta   90.00
_cell.angle_gamma   90.00
#
_symmetry.space_group_name_H-M   'P 1'
#
loop_
_entity.id
_entity.type
_entity.pdbx_description
1 polymer ?
#
loop_
_entity_poly.entity_id
_entity_poly.type
_entity_poly.pdbx_seq_one_letter_code
_entity_poly.pdbx_strand_id
1 'polypeptide(L)'
;MPKHVARQFTPARLILGLAAAVLVALVGWIVVRVGGSETEAGNDPQLIQPSAAELQAVENHIPLDQPLATATVPAGVSPSPSVSLSVSPSASASPSASVSASPSVSRPASASPAASTAPVTSTPSRRPPASPTPERTTAEPPASPRPTADTFTATYSTSADWGSGFIGSVRIANNSSSSRDFSVTVRFSSASDIRVYGSWNASVSGDDDQVTVRGTLGAGRSITAGFQAGKDHDDSVRSATCSVSGGSCRVS
;
A
#
# COMPACT_ATOMS: atom_id res chain seq x y z
N MET A 1 6.23 14.20 58.43
CA MET A 1 5.50 15.21 57.65
C MET A 1 5.75 14.95 56.16
N PRO A 2 4.93 14.15 55.47
CA PRO A 2 5.09 13.87 54.04
C PRO A 2 4.49 14.99 53.19
N LYS A 3 5.27 15.50 52.24
CA LYS A 3 4.84 16.47 51.23
C LYS A 3 3.98 15.76 50.18
N HIS A 4 2.71 16.15 50.06
CA HIS A 4 1.83 15.68 48.99
C HIS A 4 2.29 16.27 47.65
N VAL A 5 2.68 15.39 46.73
CA VAL A 5 2.97 15.73 45.32
C VAL A 5 1.65 15.69 44.55
N ALA A 6 1.15 16.86 44.15
CA ALA A 6 0.01 16.98 43.26
C ALA A 6 0.41 16.52 41.85
N ARG A 7 -0.05 15.34 41.42
CA ARG A 7 0.08 14.88 40.03
C ARG A 7 -0.97 15.57 39.17
N GLN A 8 -0.52 16.45 38.27
CA GLN A 8 -1.31 17.00 37.18
C GLN A 8 -1.64 15.87 36.16
N PHE A 9 -2.79 15.24 36.34
CA PHE A 9 -3.44 14.42 35.31
C PHE A 9 -4.55 15.26 34.68
N THR A 10 -4.40 15.71 33.43
CA THR A 10 -5.43 15.69 32.34
C THR A 10 -5.19 16.76 31.27
N PRO A 11 -4.43 16.44 30.20
CA PRO A 11 -4.71 17.02 28.88
C PRO A 11 -5.25 16.00 27.86
N ALA A 12 -5.05 14.68 28.10
CA ALA A 12 -5.40 13.65 27.11
C ALA A 12 -6.91 13.46 26.87
N ARG A 13 -7.76 13.73 27.86
CA ARG A 13 -9.23 13.59 27.71
C ARG A 13 -9.87 14.69 26.86
N LEU A 14 -9.19 15.84 26.73
CA LEU A 14 -9.72 16.98 25.99
C LEU A 14 -9.51 16.82 24.47
N ILE A 15 -8.42 16.15 24.06
CA ILE A 15 -8.11 15.88 22.65
C ILE A 15 -9.05 14.84 22.06
N LEU A 16 -9.43 13.81 22.83
CA LEU A 16 -10.32 12.75 22.36
C LEU A 16 -11.76 13.24 22.10
N GLY A 17 -12.25 14.17 22.93
CA GLY A 17 -13.58 14.77 22.74
C GLY A 17 -13.69 15.62 21.48
N LEU A 18 -12.61 16.32 21.11
CA LEU A 18 -12.58 17.19 19.93
C LEU A 18 -12.59 16.37 18.63
N ALA A 19 -11.89 15.24 18.59
CA ALA A 19 -11.91 14.33 17.44
C ALA A 19 -13.30 13.73 17.17
N ALA A 20 -14.03 13.35 18.23
CA ALA A 20 -15.39 12.81 18.11
C ALA A 20 -16.37 13.85 17.56
N ALA A 21 -16.29 15.11 18.01
CA ALA A 21 -17.16 16.19 17.52
C ALA A 21 -16.93 16.49 16.02
N VAL A 22 -15.68 16.47 15.56
CA VAL A 22 -15.35 16.67 14.14
C VAL A 22 -15.90 15.54 13.27
N LEU A 23 -15.81 14.28 13.74
CA LEU A 23 -16.36 13.13 13.02
C LEU A 23 -17.88 13.23 12.84
N VAL A 24 -18.61 13.60 13.90
CA VAL A 24 -20.08 13.76 13.83
C VAL A 24 -20.46 14.91 12.89
N ALA A 25 -19.74 16.04 12.94
CA ALA A 25 -19.97 17.15 12.01
C ALA A 25 -19.72 16.75 10.54
N LEU A 26 -18.68 15.94 10.29
CA LEU A 26 -18.32 15.49 8.94
C LEU A 26 -19.33 14.49 8.38
N VAL A 27 -19.82 13.54 9.20
CA VAL A 27 -20.91 12.62 8.81
C VAL A 27 -22.21 13.40 8.55
N GLY A 28 -22.56 14.35 9.42
CA GLY A 28 -23.75 15.19 9.23
C GLY A 28 -23.68 16.01 7.94
N TRP A 29 -22.51 16.56 7.61
CA TRP A 29 -22.30 17.29 6.35
C TRP A 29 -22.45 16.40 5.11
N ILE A 30 -21.96 15.15 5.17
CA ILE A 30 -22.16 14.16 4.09
C ILE A 30 -23.64 13.84 3.92
N VAL A 31 -24.39 13.60 5.01
CA VAL A 31 -25.83 13.33 4.93
C VAL A 31 -26.59 14.51 4.32
N VAL A 32 -26.24 15.75 4.65
CA VAL A 32 -26.86 16.95 4.04
C VAL A 32 -26.51 17.09 2.55
N ARG A 33 -25.29 16.73 2.15
CA ARG A 33 -24.86 16.78 0.74
C ARG A 33 -25.46 15.68 -0.13
N VAL A 34 -25.73 14.51 0.45
CA VAL A 34 -26.27 13.34 -0.28
C VAL A 34 -27.80 13.28 -0.20
N GLY A 35 -28.39 13.76 0.89
CA GLY A 35 -29.85 13.77 1.13
C GLY A 35 -30.58 14.98 0.57
N GLY A 36 -30.19 15.46 -0.62
CA GLY A 36 -30.91 16.51 -1.33
C GLY A 36 -32.32 16.05 -1.70
N SER A 37 -33.28 16.34 -0.81
CA SER A 37 -34.71 16.57 -1.07
C SER A 37 -35.29 16.01 -2.38
N GLU A 38 -35.72 14.76 -2.36
CA GLU A 38 -36.71 14.25 -3.31
C GLU A 38 -38.05 14.13 -2.56
N THR A 39 -38.76 15.26 -2.51
CA THR A 39 -40.21 15.24 -2.33
C THR A 39 -40.85 14.67 -3.59
N GLU A 40 -41.49 13.52 -3.42
CA GLU A 40 -42.82 13.20 -3.93
C GLU A 40 -43.02 13.17 -5.46
N ALA A 41 -43.15 11.95 -6.00
CA ALA A 41 -44.28 11.45 -6.82
C ALA A 41 -43.82 10.55 -7.98
N GLY A 42 -44.29 9.29 -7.99
CA GLY A 42 -44.31 8.45 -9.18
C GLY A 42 -43.59 7.10 -9.04
N ASN A 43 -44.25 6.14 -8.37
CA ASN A 43 -43.97 4.72 -8.56
C ASN A 43 -44.28 4.32 -10.02
N ASP A 44 -43.29 3.85 -10.77
CA ASP A 44 -43.46 2.71 -11.68
C ASP A 44 -42.09 2.07 -12.03
N PRO A 45 -41.75 0.88 -11.49
CA PRO A 45 -40.55 0.16 -11.89
C PRO A 45 -40.79 -0.57 -13.23
N GLN A 46 -40.30 0.01 -14.33
CA GLN A 46 -40.19 -0.73 -15.60
C GLN A 46 -39.14 -1.85 -15.48
N LEU A 47 -39.61 -3.10 -15.56
CA LEU A 47 -38.76 -4.27 -15.74
C LEU A 47 -38.07 -4.21 -17.12
N ILE A 48 -36.73 -4.24 -17.13
CA ILE A 48 -35.95 -4.50 -18.34
C ILE A 48 -35.81 -6.01 -18.49
N GLN A 49 -36.42 -6.56 -19.54
CA GLN A 49 -36.28 -7.96 -19.94
C GLN A 49 -35.26 -8.04 -21.10
N PRO A 50 -34.03 -8.55 -20.88
CA PRO A 50 -33.11 -8.82 -21.98
C PRO A 50 -33.62 -10.00 -22.82
N SER A 51 -33.70 -9.79 -24.13
CA SER A 51 -34.23 -10.69 -25.14
C SER A 51 -33.20 -11.68 -25.69
N ALA A 52 -33.49 -12.98 -25.54
CA ALA A 52 -33.22 -14.17 -26.37
C ALA A 52 -31.89 -14.43 -27.12
N ALA A 53 -30.93 -13.51 -27.20
CA ALA A 53 -29.67 -13.77 -27.92
C ALA A 53 -28.64 -14.59 -27.10
N GLU A 54 -28.89 -14.81 -25.80
CA GLU A 54 -27.97 -15.51 -24.88
C GLU A 54 -28.24 -17.03 -24.75
N LEU A 55 -29.23 -17.56 -25.49
CA LEU A 55 -29.68 -18.96 -25.37
C LEU A 55 -29.07 -19.96 -26.38
N GLN A 56 -28.07 -19.57 -27.19
CA GLN A 56 -27.52 -20.46 -28.25
C GLN A 56 -26.03 -20.83 -28.14
N ALA A 57 -25.36 -20.58 -27.02
CA ALA A 57 -23.93 -20.91 -26.88
C ALA A 57 -23.59 -22.04 -25.88
N VAL A 58 -24.59 -22.73 -25.32
CA VAL A 58 -24.39 -23.90 -24.42
C VAL A 58 -24.97 -25.18 -25.05
N GLU A 59 -25.02 -25.23 -26.38
CA GLU A 59 -25.29 -26.46 -27.14
C GLU A 59 -23.95 -27.04 -27.60
N ASN A 60 -23.32 -27.86 -26.73
CA ASN A 60 -22.35 -28.93 -27.03
C ASN A 60 -21.22 -29.00 -25.99
N HIS A 61 -21.40 -29.80 -24.94
CA HIS A 61 -20.43 -30.84 -24.54
C HIS A 61 -20.99 -31.67 -23.37
N ILE A 62 -21.58 -32.82 -23.70
CA ILE A 62 -21.98 -33.87 -22.76
C ILE A 62 -20.95 -35.02 -22.88
N PRO A 63 -20.16 -35.33 -21.86
CA PRO A 63 -19.55 -36.65 -21.71
C PRO A 63 -20.55 -37.60 -21.01
N LEU A 64 -21.07 -38.56 -21.77
CA LEU A 64 -21.74 -39.76 -21.23
C LEU A 64 -20.66 -40.73 -20.72
N ASP A 65 -20.55 -40.92 -19.41
CA ASP A 65 -20.28 -42.21 -18.75
C ASP A 65 -20.05 -41.97 -17.25
N GLN A 66 -21.10 -42.05 -16.44
CA GLN A 66 -20.95 -42.27 -15.00
C GLN A 66 -22.16 -43.01 -14.42
N PRO A 67 -21.95 -44.17 -13.76
CA PRO A 67 -23.04 -45.01 -13.25
C PRO A 67 -23.66 -44.49 -11.96
N LEU A 68 -24.98 -44.66 -11.92
CA LEU A 68 -25.94 -44.35 -10.86
C LEU A 68 -25.55 -44.94 -9.49
N ALA A 69 -25.39 -44.09 -8.47
CA ALA A 69 -25.46 -44.48 -7.07
C ALA A 69 -26.75 -43.92 -6.46
N THR A 70 -27.65 -44.83 -6.09
CA THR A 70 -28.92 -44.55 -5.38
C THR A 70 -28.62 -44.23 -3.91
N ALA A 71 -28.94 -43.01 -3.48
CA ALA A 71 -28.97 -42.65 -2.06
C ALA A 71 -30.38 -42.14 -1.69
N THR A 72 -31.07 -42.97 -0.92
CA THR A 72 -32.36 -42.73 -0.27
C THR A 72 -32.23 -41.64 0.80
N VAL A 73 -33.08 -40.60 0.74
CA VAL A 73 -33.19 -39.57 1.79
C VAL A 73 -34.61 -39.60 2.37
N PRO A 74 -34.79 -39.73 3.70
CA PRO A 74 -36.11 -39.65 4.33
C PRO A 74 -36.60 -38.21 4.47
N ALA A 75 -37.92 -38.09 4.38
CA ALA A 75 -38.69 -36.85 4.42
C ALA A 75 -38.85 -36.28 5.84
N GLY A 76 -38.96 -34.95 5.90
CA GLY A 76 -39.90 -34.30 6.81
C GLY A 76 -39.31 -33.45 7.92
N VAL A 77 -39.03 -32.17 7.60
CA VAL A 77 -39.36 -31.02 8.47
C VAL A 77 -39.15 -29.70 7.71
N SER A 78 -40.23 -28.94 7.64
CA SER A 78 -40.39 -27.53 7.22
C SER A 78 -40.87 -26.78 8.49
N PRO A 79 -40.55 -25.50 8.79
CA PRO A 79 -40.57 -24.38 7.85
C PRO A 79 -39.50 -23.26 8.01
N SER A 80 -39.40 -22.47 6.92
CA SER A 80 -39.05 -21.04 6.73
C SER A 80 -38.94 -20.11 7.96
N PRO A 81 -38.18 -18.99 7.91
CA PRO A 81 -37.96 -18.18 6.70
C PRO A 81 -36.51 -17.81 6.35
N SER A 82 -36.22 -17.90 5.05
CA SER A 82 -35.05 -17.34 4.39
C SER A 82 -35.16 -15.82 4.30
N VAL A 83 -34.18 -15.12 4.88
CA VAL A 83 -33.89 -13.72 4.56
C VAL A 83 -32.87 -13.74 3.41
N SER A 84 -33.37 -13.60 2.19
CA SER A 84 -32.55 -13.45 0.99
C SER A 84 -32.22 -11.96 0.81
N LEU A 85 -31.02 -11.55 1.19
CA LEU A 85 -30.46 -10.27 0.77
C LEU A 85 -29.66 -10.49 -0.52
N SER A 86 -30.36 -10.46 -1.64
CA SER A 86 -29.77 -10.34 -2.98
C SER A 86 -29.33 -8.90 -3.19
N VAL A 87 -28.03 -8.65 -3.19
CA VAL A 87 -27.47 -7.40 -3.70
C VAL A 87 -26.63 -7.76 -4.92
N SER A 88 -27.25 -7.69 -6.09
CA SER A 88 -26.56 -7.80 -7.39
C SER A 88 -26.00 -6.45 -7.82
N PRO A 89 -24.85 -6.45 -8.53
CA PRO A 89 -24.08 -5.25 -8.87
C PRO A 89 -24.42 -4.69 -10.26
N SER A 90 -24.42 -3.35 -10.39
CA SER A 90 -24.38 -2.57 -11.63
C SER A 90 -24.34 -1.09 -11.22
N ALA A 91 -23.69 -0.14 -11.88
CA ALA A 91 -22.92 -0.12 -13.10
C ALA A 91 -22.02 1.15 -13.06
N SER A 92 -21.04 1.20 -13.95
CA SER A 92 -20.22 2.37 -14.28
C SER A 92 -21.01 3.68 -14.40
N ALA A 93 -20.45 4.75 -13.82
CA ALA A 93 -20.68 6.12 -14.29
C ALA A 93 -19.33 6.81 -14.49
N SER A 94 -19.02 7.11 -15.75
CA SER A 94 -17.94 7.99 -16.19
C SER A 94 -18.09 9.39 -15.60
N PRO A 95 -17.04 10.00 -15.04
CA PRO A 95 -16.99 11.45 -14.90
C PRO A 95 -16.44 12.09 -16.19
N SER A 96 -17.34 12.51 -17.08
CA SER A 96 -17.05 13.63 -17.98
C SER A 96 -17.11 14.91 -17.17
N ALA A 97 -15.94 15.47 -16.83
CA ALA A 97 -15.85 16.84 -16.33
C ALA A 97 -14.95 17.64 -17.28
N SER A 98 -15.59 18.23 -18.29
CA SER A 98 -15.06 19.39 -18.98
C SER A 98 -14.99 20.55 -17.98
N VAL A 99 -13.80 21.03 -17.66
CA VAL A 99 -13.64 22.36 -17.07
C VAL A 99 -12.62 23.11 -17.91
N SER A 100 -13.17 23.91 -18.83
CA SER A 100 -12.48 24.95 -19.57
C SER A 100 -12.27 26.13 -18.62
N ALA A 101 -11.02 26.46 -18.33
CA ALA A 101 -10.65 27.75 -17.75
C ALA A 101 -9.29 28.16 -18.30
N SER A 102 -9.33 28.95 -19.39
CA SER A 102 -8.21 29.78 -19.82
C SER A 102 -7.96 30.89 -18.81
N PRO A 103 -6.69 31.09 -18.44
CA PRO A 103 -6.17 32.46 -18.39
C PRO A 103 -5.11 32.66 -19.48
N SER A 104 -5.47 33.53 -20.41
CA SER A 104 -4.58 34.12 -21.40
C SER A 104 -3.76 35.22 -20.72
N VAL A 105 -2.44 35.07 -20.65
CA VAL A 105 -1.53 36.20 -20.39
C VAL A 105 -0.37 36.14 -21.36
N SER A 106 -0.37 37.14 -22.23
CA SER A 106 0.60 37.40 -23.29
C SER A 106 1.95 37.92 -22.75
N ARG A 107 3.03 37.29 -23.24
CA ARG A 107 4.30 37.83 -23.82
C ARG A 107 4.69 39.30 -23.52
N PRO A 108 6.01 39.62 -23.37
CA PRO A 108 6.92 39.64 -24.54
C PRO A 108 8.38 39.19 -24.31
N ALA A 109 9.04 39.00 -25.46
CA ALA A 109 10.43 38.62 -25.66
C ALA A 109 11.43 39.78 -25.42
N SER A 110 12.72 39.45 -25.30
CA SER A 110 13.79 39.90 -26.23
C SER A 110 15.14 40.20 -25.55
N ALA A 111 16.20 39.78 -26.26
CA ALA A 111 17.61 40.24 -26.21
C ALA A 111 18.46 39.78 -25.00
N SER A 112 19.76 39.46 -25.11
CA SER A 112 20.73 39.33 -26.21
C SER A 112 22.02 38.68 -25.64
N PRO A 113 22.99 38.25 -26.47
CA PRO A 113 24.15 37.44 -26.10
C PRO A 113 25.38 38.28 -25.69
N ALA A 114 26.31 37.70 -24.92
CA ALA A 114 27.69 38.16 -24.86
C ALA A 114 28.64 37.01 -24.54
N ALA A 115 29.54 36.75 -25.48
CA ALA A 115 30.70 35.89 -25.35
C ALA A 115 31.72 36.47 -24.36
N SER A 116 32.47 35.61 -23.66
CA SER A 116 33.81 35.98 -23.22
C SER A 116 34.74 34.76 -23.17
N THR A 117 35.64 34.77 -24.15
CA THR A 117 36.86 33.99 -24.32
C THR A 117 37.82 34.10 -23.13
N ALA A 118 38.40 32.97 -22.70
CA ALA A 118 39.77 32.94 -22.20
C ALA A 118 40.40 31.53 -22.40
N PRO A 119 41.30 31.36 -23.39
CA PRO A 119 42.26 30.26 -23.41
C PRO A 119 43.51 30.66 -22.61
N VAL A 120 43.86 29.89 -21.59
CA VAL A 120 45.16 30.02 -20.90
C VAL A 120 46.15 29.03 -21.49
N THR A 121 47.14 29.58 -22.20
CA THR A 121 48.26 28.90 -22.82
C THR A 121 49.50 29.01 -21.94
N SER A 122 50.29 27.93 -21.94
CA SER A 122 51.72 27.80 -21.61
C SER A 122 52.21 27.97 -20.17
N THR A 123 52.76 26.88 -19.60
CA THR A 123 54.21 26.78 -19.38
C THR A 123 54.65 25.31 -19.19
N PRO A 124 55.51 24.74 -20.05
CA PRO A 124 56.18 23.48 -19.75
C PRO A 124 57.42 23.77 -18.88
N SER A 125 57.32 23.54 -17.57
CA SER A 125 58.49 23.56 -16.69
C SER A 125 59.21 22.23 -16.77
N ARG A 126 60.31 22.22 -17.53
CA ARG A 126 61.23 21.09 -17.68
C ARG A 126 62.04 20.94 -16.39
N ARG A 127 61.52 20.13 -15.46
CA ARG A 127 62.24 19.76 -14.23
C ARG A 127 63.31 18.70 -14.57
N PRO A 128 64.56 18.84 -14.05
CA PRO A 128 65.65 17.91 -14.33
C PRO A 128 65.34 16.48 -13.87
N PRO A 129 65.93 15.45 -14.54
CA PRO A 129 65.75 14.05 -14.18
C PRO A 129 66.33 13.79 -12.79
N ALA A 130 65.45 13.48 -11.84
CA ALA A 130 65.87 12.98 -10.53
C ALA A 130 66.28 11.51 -10.66
N SER A 131 67.44 11.22 -10.06
CA SER A 131 68.11 9.94 -9.89
C SER A 131 67.16 8.77 -9.56
N PRO A 132 67.37 7.55 -10.10
CA PRO A 132 66.54 6.39 -9.80
C PRO A 132 66.63 6.04 -8.32
N THR A 133 65.58 6.34 -7.58
CA THR A 133 65.41 5.87 -6.20
C THR A 133 64.83 4.46 -6.27
N PRO A 134 65.39 3.46 -5.56
CA PRO A 134 64.92 2.08 -5.63
C PRO A 134 63.45 1.98 -5.21
N GLU A 135 62.58 1.56 -6.13
CA GLU A 135 61.17 1.27 -5.89
C GLU A 135 61.06 0.10 -4.92
N ARG A 136 60.91 0.41 -3.64
CA ARG A 136 60.50 -0.56 -2.64
C ARG A 136 59.04 -0.91 -2.92
N THR A 137 58.83 -1.96 -3.72
CA THR A 137 57.53 -2.59 -3.97
C THR A 137 56.92 -2.96 -2.62
N THR A 138 56.07 -2.06 -2.13
CA THR A 138 55.29 -2.28 -0.92
C THR A 138 54.05 -2.99 -1.41
N ALA A 139 54.00 -4.31 -1.21
CA ALA A 139 52.82 -5.11 -1.51
C ALA A 139 51.64 -4.50 -0.74
N GLU A 140 50.66 -3.98 -1.48
CA GLU A 140 49.43 -3.42 -0.91
C GLU A 140 48.72 -4.53 -0.11
N PRO A 141 48.36 -4.28 1.16
CA PRO A 141 47.66 -5.27 1.97
C PRO A 141 46.39 -5.74 1.26
N PRO A 142 46.03 -7.04 1.34
CA PRO A 142 44.81 -7.54 0.73
C PRO A 142 43.62 -6.72 1.26
N ALA A 143 42.88 -6.10 0.34
CA ALA A 143 41.72 -5.30 0.68
C ALA A 143 40.73 -6.14 1.48
N SER A 144 40.48 -5.73 2.72
CA SER A 144 39.49 -6.37 3.59
C SER A 144 38.13 -6.38 2.87
N PRO A 145 37.40 -7.52 2.84
CA PRO A 145 36.14 -7.62 2.13
C PRO A 145 35.16 -6.58 2.69
N ARG A 146 34.83 -5.57 1.87
CA ARG A 146 33.86 -4.54 2.22
C ARG A 146 32.50 -5.21 2.39
N PRO A 147 31.78 -5.02 3.51
CA PRO A 147 30.46 -5.60 3.68
C PRO A 147 29.58 -5.16 2.51
N THR A 148 28.97 -6.13 1.84
CA THR A 148 28.01 -5.90 0.75
C THR A 148 26.91 -4.99 1.30
N ALA A 149 26.80 -3.77 0.77
CA ALA A 149 25.85 -2.80 1.28
C ALA A 149 24.41 -3.34 1.14
N ASP A 150 23.62 -3.25 2.22
CA ASP A 150 22.20 -3.55 2.21
C ASP A 150 21.51 -2.74 1.11
N THR A 151 20.95 -3.43 0.11
CA THR A 151 20.29 -2.79 -1.04
C THR A 151 18.97 -2.15 -0.62
N PHE A 152 18.25 -2.80 0.30
CA PHE A 152 17.00 -2.31 0.85
C PHE A 152 17.05 -2.19 2.37
N THR A 153 16.38 -1.17 2.91
CA THR A 153 16.09 -1.07 4.34
C THR A 153 14.60 -1.00 4.53
N ALA A 154 14.05 -1.90 5.33
CA ALA A 154 12.63 -1.95 5.64
C ALA A 154 12.36 -1.79 7.15
N THR A 155 11.23 -1.20 7.49
CA THR A 155 10.75 -1.10 8.88
C THR A 155 9.26 -1.38 8.89
N TYR A 156 8.85 -2.39 9.65
CA TYR A 156 7.46 -2.73 9.87
C TYR A 156 6.97 -2.17 11.20
N SER A 157 5.75 -1.61 11.22
CA SER A 157 5.04 -1.23 12.43
C SER A 157 3.55 -1.54 12.32
N THR A 158 2.93 -1.84 13.46
CA THR A 158 1.46 -1.94 13.57
C THR A 158 0.92 -0.56 13.95
N SER A 159 0.14 0.07 13.07
CA SER A 159 -0.37 1.44 13.27
C SER A 159 -1.67 1.48 14.07
N ALA A 160 -2.50 0.45 13.95
CA ALA A 160 -3.74 0.26 14.70
C ALA A 160 -4.01 -1.23 14.89
N ASP A 161 -4.62 -1.60 16.01
CA ASP A 161 -5.07 -2.95 16.36
C ASP A 161 -6.39 -2.82 17.12
N TRP A 162 -7.39 -3.61 16.76
CA TRP A 162 -8.73 -3.59 17.37
C TRP A 162 -9.24 -4.97 17.78
N GLY A 163 -8.34 -5.90 18.11
CA GLY A 163 -8.73 -7.27 18.49
C GLY A 163 -8.78 -8.17 17.26
N SER A 164 -9.86 -8.16 16.49
CA SER A 164 -10.00 -9.07 15.31
C SER A 164 -9.26 -8.62 14.05
N GLY A 165 -8.57 -7.48 14.09
CA GLY A 165 -7.83 -6.96 12.94
C GLY A 165 -6.86 -5.85 13.29
N PHE A 166 -6.05 -5.49 12.31
CA PHE A 166 -4.99 -4.50 12.45
C PHE A 166 -4.64 -3.82 11.13
N ILE A 167 -3.92 -2.70 11.24
CA ILE A 167 -3.28 -2.00 10.12
C ILE A 167 -1.76 -2.14 10.26
N GLY A 168 -1.15 -2.78 9.26
CA GLY A 168 0.29 -2.88 9.12
C GLY A 168 0.84 -1.77 8.22
N SER A 169 1.99 -1.21 8.59
CA SER A 169 2.72 -0.23 7.79
C SER A 169 4.15 -0.71 7.59
N VAL A 170 4.63 -0.69 6.35
CA VAL A 170 5.99 -1.05 5.98
C VAL A 170 6.62 0.14 5.28
N ARG A 171 7.65 0.73 5.88
CA ARG A 171 8.49 1.74 5.23
C ARG A 171 9.67 1.05 4.56
N ILE A 172 9.81 1.20 3.24
CA ILE A 172 10.88 0.61 2.43
C ILE A 172 11.71 1.72 1.81
N ALA A 173 13.04 1.58 1.86
CA ALA A 173 14.00 2.44 1.17
C ALA A 173 14.90 1.59 0.27
N ASN A 174 15.08 2.01 -0.99
CA ASN A 174 16.08 1.46 -1.91
C ASN A 174 17.34 2.32 -1.82
N ASN A 175 18.39 1.79 -1.19
CA ASN A 175 19.67 2.49 -1.03
C ASN A 175 20.63 2.25 -2.20
N SER A 176 20.19 1.54 -3.24
CA SER A 176 21.01 1.29 -4.44
C SER A 176 20.90 2.43 -5.45
N SER A 177 21.82 2.42 -6.42
CA SER A 177 21.89 3.36 -7.54
C SER A 177 20.99 2.97 -8.73
N SER A 178 20.14 1.94 -8.61
CA SER A 178 19.26 1.48 -9.70
C SER A 178 17.86 1.15 -9.20
N SER A 179 16.87 1.21 -10.10
CA SER A 179 15.52 0.72 -9.80
C SER A 179 15.55 -0.79 -9.57
N ARG A 180 14.86 -1.27 -8.54
CA ARG A 180 14.84 -2.68 -8.15
C ARG A 180 13.48 -3.07 -7.59
N ASP A 181 13.13 -4.33 -7.77
CA ASP A 181 11.99 -4.93 -7.10
C ASP A 181 12.36 -5.30 -5.66
N PHE A 182 11.40 -5.14 -4.75
CA PHE A 182 11.52 -5.55 -3.37
C PHE A 182 10.45 -6.56 -3.02
N SER A 183 10.78 -7.47 -2.10
CA SER A 183 9.84 -8.34 -1.41
C SER A 183 10.14 -8.27 0.08
N VAL A 184 9.21 -7.72 0.85
CA VAL A 184 9.26 -7.71 2.32
C VAL A 184 8.32 -8.79 2.81
N THR A 185 8.81 -9.65 3.70
CA THR A 185 8.04 -10.72 4.30
C THR A 185 7.99 -10.51 5.81
N VAL A 186 6.77 -10.40 6.33
CA VAL A 186 6.47 -10.25 7.76
C VAL A 186 5.78 -11.53 8.23
N ARG A 187 6.29 -12.16 9.29
CA ARG A 187 5.69 -13.36 9.91
C ARG A 187 5.21 -13.06 11.31
N PHE A 188 4.00 -13.50 11.65
CA PHE A 188 3.33 -13.22 12.91
C PHE A 188 3.29 -14.47 13.77
N SER A 189 4.00 -14.46 14.91
CA SER A 189 4.17 -15.67 15.72
C SER A 189 2.92 -16.10 16.50
N SER A 190 1.91 -15.23 16.63
CA SER A 190 0.73 -15.43 17.49
C SER A 190 -0.59 -15.34 16.73
N ALA A 191 -0.54 -15.18 15.41
CA ALA A 191 -1.74 -15.04 14.58
C ALA A 191 -1.69 -16.11 13.51
N SER A 192 -2.38 -17.21 13.78
CA SER A 192 -2.87 -18.12 12.76
C SER A 192 -3.95 -17.37 11.95
N ASP A 193 -4.05 -17.65 10.65
CA ASP A 193 -5.14 -17.17 9.79
C ASP A 193 -5.17 -15.65 9.53
N ILE A 194 -4.01 -15.05 9.28
CA ILE A 194 -3.92 -13.67 8.79
C ILE A 194 -4.59 -13.56 7.41
N ARG A 195 -5.63 -12.73 7.34
CA ARG A 195 -6.34 -12.46 6.09
C ARG A 195 -6.22 -11.00 5.69
N VAL A 196 -5.56 -10.73 4.57
CA VAL A 196 -5.43 -9.36 4.05
C VAL A 196 -6.72 -8.94 3.35
N TYR A 197 -7.29 -7.81 3.77
CA TYR A 197 -8.53 -7.24 3.22
C TYR A 197 -8.29 -6.12 2.22
N GLY A 198 -7.17 -5.42 2.35
CA GLY A 198 -6.85 -4.27 1.51
C GLY A 198 -5.39 -3.89 1.66
N SER A 199 -4.86 -3.25 0.62
CA SER A 199 -3.49 -2.74 0.59
C SER A 199 -3.39 -1.46 -0.21
N TRP A 200 -2.32 -0.70 0.03
CA TRP A 200 -2.02 0.53 -0.70
C TRP A 200 -0.53 0.71 -0.90
N ASN A 201 -0.17 1.43 -1.97
CA ASN A 201 1.21 1.71 -2.42
C ASN A 201 2.10 0.50 -2.76
N ALA A 202 1.64 -0.73 -2.53
CA ALA A 202 2.33 -1.96 -2.89
C ALA A 202 1.32 -3.11 -3.04
N SER A 203 1.74 -4.19 -3.70
CA SER A 203 0.97 -5.43 -3.76
C SER A 203 1.21 -6.22 -2.47
N VAL A 204 0.15 -6.63 -1.78
CA VAL A 204 0.24 -7.37 -0.53
C VAL A 204 -0.57 -8.64 -0.62
N SER A 205 0.05 -9.77 -0.26
CA SER A 205 -0.64 -11.04 -0.03
C SER A 205 -0.42 -11.49 1.41
N GLY A 206 -1.39 -12.21 1.97
CA GLY A 206 -1.28 -12.83 3.28
C GLY A 206 -1.72 -14.29 3.20
N ASP A 207 -0.95 -15.16 3.84
CA ASP A 207 -1.11 -16.60 3.84
C ASP A 207 -0.76 -17.09 5.26
N ASP A 208 -1.72 -17.69 5.97
CA ASP A 208 -1.58 -18.20 7.34
C ASP A 208 -0.95 -17.19 8.31
N ASP A 209 0.31 -17.39 8.73
CA ASP A 209 1.02 -16.51 9.65
C ASP A 209 1.86 -15.44 8.94
N GLN A 210 1.83 -15.36 7.62
CA GLN A 210 2.77 -14.57 6.82
C GLN A 210 2.07 -13.53 5.94
N VAL A 211 2.65 -12.33 5.88
CA VAL A 211 2.30 -11.29 4.90
C VAL A 211 3.51 -10.95 4.05
N THR A 212 3.31 -10.94 2.73
CA THR A 212 4.34 -10.57 1.76
C THR A 212 3.94 -9.30 1.01
N VAL A 213 4.78 -8.27 1.11
CA VAL A 213 4.62 -6.96 0.46
C VAL A 213 5.62 -6.85 -0.68
N ARG A 214 5.14 -6.62 -1.91
CA ARG A 214 5.95 -6.55 -3.13
C ARG A 214 5.71 -5.27 -3.90
N GLY A 215 6.75 -4.79 -4.58
CA GLY A 215 6.66 -3.67 -5.50
C GLY A 215 8.01 -3.34 -6.12
N THR A 216 8.04 -2.25 -6.88
CA THR A 216 9.24 -1.74 -7.54
C THR A 216 9.56 -0.36 -6.99
N LEU A 217 10.84 -0.09 -6.73
CA LEU A 217 11.28 1.17 -6.16
C LEU A 217 12.51 1.70 -6.91
N GLY A 218 12.40 2.95 -7.40
CA GLY A 218 13.50 3.63 -8.06
C GLY A 218 14.73 3.82 -7.16
N ALA A 219 15.88 4.07 -7.77
CA ALA A 219 17.15 4.32 -7.07
C ALA A 219 17.02 5.43 -6.02
N GLY A 220 17.50 5.20 -4.80
CA GLY A 220 17.45 6.19 -3.72
C GLY A 220 16.04 6.59 -3.24
N ARG A 221 14.98 5.92 -3.70
CA ARG A 221 13.60 6.26 -3.33
C ARG A 221 13.17 5.53 -2.06
N SER A 222 12.12 6.04 -1.44
CA SER A 222 11.45 5.39 -0.31
C SER A 222 9.94 5.47 -0.49
N ILE A 223 9.24 4.45 -0.01
CA ILE A 223 7.78 4.41 0.04
C ILE A 223 7.33 3.87 1.40
N THR A 224 6.11 4.22 1.78
CA THR A 224 5.41 3.56 2.88
C THR A 224 4.22 2.82 2.29
N ALA A 225 4.33 1.50 2.27
CA ALA A 225 3.23 0.61 1.94
C ALA A 225 2.44 0.28 3.21
N GLY A 226 1.17 -0.04 3.05
CA GLY A 226 0.39 -0.52 4.17
C GLY A 226 -0.71 -1.45 3.73
N PHE A 227 -1.28 -2.14 4.71
CA PHE A 227 -2.34 -3.11 4.52
C PHE A 227 -3.23 -3.18 5.74
N GLN A 228 -4.46 -3.61 5.50
CA GLN A 228 -5.40 -4.01 6.53
C GLN A 228 -5.53 -5.52 6.52
N ALA A 229 -5.44 -6.14 7.69
CA ALA A 229 -5.61 -7.58 7.82
C ALA A 229 -6.46 -7.94 9.06
N GLY A 230 -7.13 -9.08 8.97
CA GLY A 230 -7.81 -9.74 10.07
C GLY A 230 -6.96 -10.87 10.64
N LYS A 231 -7.34 -11.31 11.84
CA LYS A 231 -6.77 -12.45 12.56
C LYS A 231 -7.87 -13.09 13.40
N ASP A 232 -7.81 -14.40 13.59
CA ASP A 232 -8.87 -15.16 14.29
C ASP A 232 -8.81 -15.07 15.82
N HIS A 233 -7.77 -14.42 16.37
CA HIS A 233 -7.58 -14.24 17.80
C HIS A 233 -7.42 -12.77 18.18
N ASP A 234 -8.02 -12.37 19.30
CA ASP A 234 -7.94 -11.00 19.84
C ASP A 234 -6.57 -10.63 20.43
N ASP A 235 -5.59 -11.52 20.34
CA ASP A 235 -4.23 -11.30 20.84
C ASP A 235 -3.53 -10.20 20.05
N SER A 236 -2.92 -9.23 20.74
CA SER A 236 -2.17 -8.15 20.08
C SER A 236 -1.10 -8.69 19.14
N VAL A 237 -0.93 -8.08 17.96
CA VAL A 237 0.13 -8.41 16.99
C VAL A 237 1.50 -7.99 17.56
N ARG A 238 2.03 -8.75 18.52
CA ARG A 238 3.22 -8.36 19.31
C ARG A 238 4.53 -8.95 18.80
N SER A 239 4.47 -9.96 17.94
CA SER A 239 5.66 -10.73 17.55
C SER A 239 5.70 -10.94 16.06
N ALA A 240 5.99 -9.85 15.34
CA ALA A 240 6.33 -9.93 13.93
C ALA A 240 7.84 -10.15 13.77
N THR A 241 8.26 -11.10 12.93
CA THR A 241 9.61 -11.10 12.35
C THR A 241 9.53 -10.49 10.97
N CYS A 242 10.52 -9.69 10.58
CA CYS A 242 10.53 -9.04 9.28
C CYS A 242 11.82 -9.33 8.52
N SER A 243 11.69 -9.59 7.23
CA SER A 243 12.81 -9.80 6.31
C SER A 243 12.54 -9.06 4.98
N VAL A 244 13.59 -8.63 4.29
CA VAL A 244 13.49 -7.99 2.97
C VAL A 244 14.53 -8.59 2.03
N SER A 245 14.15 -8.79 0.77
CA SER A 245 15.06 -9.29 -0.27
C SER A 245 16.27 -8.34 -0.45
N GLY A 246 17.47 -8.81 -0.12
CA GLY A 246 18.71 -8.06 -0.38
C GLY A 246 19.00 -6.92 0.60
N GLY A 247 18.49 -6.99 1.83
CA GLY A 247 18.90 -6.04 2.86
C GLY A 247 18.33 -6.35 4.24
N SER A 248 18.18 -5.32 5.07
CA SER A 248 17.76 -5.45 6.46
C SER A 248 16.32 -4.99 6.68
N CYS A 249 15.55 -5.76 7.43
CA CYS A 249 14.25 -5.34 7.94
C CYS A 249 14.22 -5.42 9.47
N ARG A 250 13.55 -4.44 10.10
CA ARG A 250 13.30 -4.43 11.54
C ARG A 250 11.83 -4.17 11.85
N VAL A 251 11.40 -4.60 13.03
CA VAL A 251 10.08 -4.28 13.57
C VAL A 251 10.22 -3.17 14.60
N SER A 252 9.30 -2.20 14.60
CA SER A 252 9.29 -1.03 15.49
C SER A 252 8.00 -0.93 16.29
#